data_AF-A0A8K0CS43-F1
#
_entry.id   AF-A0A8K0CS43-F1
#
_cell.length_a   1.000
_cell.length_b   1.000
_cell.length_c   1.000
_cell.angle_alpha   90.00
_cell.angle_beta   90.00
_cell.angle_gamma   90.00
#
_symmetry.space_group_name_H-M   'P 1'
#
loop_
_entity.id
_entity.type
_entity.pdbx_description
1 polymer ?
#
loop_
_entity_poly.entity_id
_entity_poly.type
_entity_poly.pdbx_seq_one_letter_code
_entity_poly.pdbx_strand_id
1 'polypeptide(L)'
;DSFQNQMRHAIVFVVLTTQLSFYCIPANYIADKALAVSDGIYSSTWYSHYFPFLKVPLVLMIQSAQNGITIKAGGLIIINAQTVLNVSPCIEGGVVCKFCDEKIKTQLIRISKDSMVPQLL
;
A
#
# COMPACT_ATOMS: atom_id res chain seq x y z
N ASP A 1 13.80 34.00 -18.46
CA ASP A 1 12.66 33.05 -18.50
C ASP A 1 12.99 31.60 -18.16
N SER A 2 14.07 31.00 -18.68
CA SER A 2 14.45 29.59 -18.37
C SER A 2 14.62 29.29 -16.86
N PHE A 3 15.23 30.22 -16.10
CA PHE A 3 15.48 30.06 -14.66
C PHE A 3 14.20 30.01 -13.82
N GLN A 4 13.16 30.75 -14.23
CA GLN A 4 11.87 30.77 -13.53
C GLN A 4 11.13 29.44 -13.67
N ASN A 5 11.25 28.78 -14.82
CA ASN A 5 10.64 27.48 -15.05
C ASN A 5 11.30 26.41 -14.18
N GLN A 6 12.64 26.40 -14.11
CA GLN A 6 13.39 25.48 -13.24
C GLN A 6 12.98 25.62 -11.76
N MET A 7 12.83 26.85 -11.26
CA MET A 7 12.37 27.07 -9.88
C MET A 7 10.95 26.55 -9.62
N ARG A 8 10.03 26.72 -10.59
CA ARG A 8 8.66 26.20 -10.46
C ARG A 8 8.63 24.67 -10.35
N HIS A 9 9.43 23.97 -11.17
CA HIS A 9 9.55 22.52 -11.10
C HIS A 9 10.14 22.04 -9.76
N ALA A 10 11.20 22.70 -9.29
CA ALA A 10 11.82 22.38 -8.01
C ALA A 10 10.86 22.55 -6.82
N ILE A 11 10.08 23.62 -6.79
CA ILE A 11 9.11 23.87 -5.70
C ILE A 11 8.02 22.80 -5.69
N VAL A 12 7.45 22.46 -6.84
CA VAL A 12 6.41 21.42 -6.94
C VAL A 12 6.97 20.06 -6.50
N PHE A 13 8.20 19.73 -6.87
CA PHE A 13 8.87 18.50 -6.44
C PHE A 13 9.03 18.41 -4.92
N VAL A 14 9.50 19.49 -4.28
CA VAL A 14 9.69 19.55 -2.84
C VAL A 14 8.36 19.43 -2.09
N VAL A 15 7.32 20.11 -2.56
CA VAL A 15 5.99 20.06 -1.95
C VAL A 15 5.40 18.65 -2.03
N LEU A 16 5.48 18.01 -3.19
CA LEU A 16 4.94 16.65 -3.40
C LEU A 16 5.68 15.60 -2.57
N THR A 17 7.01 15.61 -2.57
CA THR A 17 7.81 14.65 -1.79
C THR A 17 7.57 14.81 -0.29
N THR A 18 7.39 16.05 0.18
CA THR A 18 7.03 16.33 1.58
C THR A 18 5.63 15.78 1.91
N GLN A 19 4.63 16.05 1.07
CA GLN A 19 3.26 15.58 1.28
C GLN A 19 3.18 14.04 1.31
N LEU A 20 3.89 13.38 0.38
CA LEU A 20 3.99 11.92 0.33
C LEU A 20 4.68 11.33 1.57
N SER A 21 5.72 11.99 2.06
CA SER A 21 6.45 11.56 3.27
C SER A 21 5.57 11.63 4.51
N PHE A 22 4.79 12.70 4.67
CA PHE A 22 3.83 12.85 5.78
C PHE A 22 2.82 11.70 5.86
N TYR A 23 2.32 11.24 4.71
CA TYR A 23 1.36 10.13 4.67
C TYR A 23 2.04 8.77 4.89
N CYS A 24 3.23 8.60 4.32
CA CYS A 24 3.91 7.33 4.28
C CYS A 24 4.44 6.85 5.65
N ILE A 25 4.93 7.76 6.48
CA ILE A 25 5.48 7.43 7.80
C ILE A 25 4.47 6.66 8.68
N PRO A 26 3.24 7.18 8.93
CA PRO A 26 2.26 6.46 9.73
C PRO A 26 1.77 5.19 9.03
N ALA A 27 1.65 5.19 7.70
CA ALA A 27 1.23 4.01 6.95
C ALA A 27 2.19 2.82 7.13
N ASN A 28 3.50 3.05 7.03
CA ASN A 28 4.50 2.01 7.28
C ASN A 28 4.53 1.62 8.75
N TYR A 29 4.45 2.58 9.68
CA TYR A 29 4.44 2.29 11.10
C TYR A 29 3.29 1.35 11.49
N ILE A 30 2.07 1.62 11.00
CA ILE A 30 0.90 0.77 11.27
C ILE A 30 1.11 -0.62 10.66
N ALA A 31 1.66 -0.71 9.45
CA ALA A 31 1.94 -1.99 8.79
C ALA A 31 2.93 -2.84 9.60
N ASP A 32 4.06 -2.26 10.03
CA ASP A 32 5.08 -2.95 10.80
C ASP A 32 4.56 -3.39 12.18
N LYS A 33 3.80 -2.51 12.85
CA LYS A 33 3.22 -2.85 14.16
C LYS A 33 2.18 -3.96 14.06
N ALA A 34 1.39 -3.99 13.00
CA ALA A 34 0.41 -5.05 12.82
C ALA A 34 1.07 -6.41 12.54
N LEU A 35 2.18 -6.44 11.79
CA LEU A 35 3.00 -7.66 11.62
C LEU A 35 3.58 -8.12 12.96
N ALA A 36 4.17 -7.21 13.74
CA ALA A 36 4.74 -7.54 15.04
C ALA A 36 3.70 -8.10 16.03
N VAL A 37 2.47 -7.59 16.01
CA VAL A 37 1.36 -8.14 16.82
C VAL A 37 0.97 -9.54 16.36
N SER A 38 0.86 -9.77 15.06
CA SER A 38 0.57 -11.10 14.50
C SER A 38 1.67 -12.11 14.85
N ASP A 39 2.94 -11.72 14.77
CA ASP A 39 4.07 -12.58 15.13
C ASP A 39 4.07 -12.92 16.63
N GLY A 40 3.79 -11.93 17.49
CA GLY A 40 3.63 -12.13 18.93
C GLY A 40 2.49 -13.10 19.25
N ILE A 41 1.35 -12.96 18.58
CA ILE A 41 0.23 -13.89 18.70
C ILE A 41 0.63 -15.29 18.23
N TYR A 42 1.28 -15.43 17.07
CA TYR A 42 1.70 -16.72 16.52
C TYR A 42 2.64 -17.47 17.47
N SER A 43 3.56 -16.76 18.13
CA SER A 43 4.48 -17.33 19.12
C SER A 43 3.81 -17.77 20.44
N SER A 44 2.57 -17.34 20.70
CA SER A 44 1.85 -17.67 21.93
C SER A 44 1.17 -19.05 21.86
N THR A 45 0.88 -19.67 23.03
CA THR A 45 0.30 -21.02 23.13
C THR A 45 -1.22 -21.08 22.84
N TRP A 46 -1.76 -20.11 22.08
CA TRP A 46 -3.20 -19.99 21.82
C TRP A 46 -3.80 -21.23 21.13
N TYR A 47 -3.01 -21.94 20.33
CA TYR A 47 -3.40 -23.20 19.68
C TYR A 47 -3.74 -24.31 20.68
N SER A 48 -3.08 -24.30 21.84
CA SER A 48 -3.25 -25.30 22.89
C SER A 48 -4.48 -25.04 23.76
N HIS A 49 -5.06 -23.83 23.71
CA HIS A 49 -6.26 -23.50 24.46
C HIS A 49 -7.52 -24.11 23.83
N TYR A 50 -8.41 -24.65 24.68
CA TYR A 50 -9.60 -25.38 24.24
C TYR A 50 -10.74 -24.46 23.76
N PHE A 51 -10.66 -23.15 23.98
CA PHE A 51 -11.74 -22.21 23.65
C PHE A 51 -11.87 -21.99 22.13
N PRO A 52 -12.88 -22.57 21.47
CA PRO A 52 -13.02 -22.48 20.01
C PRO A 52 -13.36 -21.05 19.55
N PHE A 53 -14.01 -20.25 20.42
CA PHE A 53 -14.42 -18.88 20.11
C PHE A 53 -13.25 -17.90 19.96
N LEU A 54 -12.08 -18.19 20.54
CA LEU A 54 -10.89 -17.34 20.42
C LEU A 54 -10.05 -17.70 19.17
N LYS A 55 -10.14 -18.94 18.69
CA LYS A 55 -9.32 -19.43 17.56
C LYS A 55 -9.65 -18.73 16.25
N VAL A 56 -10.95 -18.59 15.94
CA VAL A 56 -11.41 -17.96 14.69
C VAL A 56 -10.94 -16.50 14.57
N PRO A 57 -11.18 -15.60 15.55
CA PRO A 57 -10.70 -14.21 15.45
C PRO A 57 -9.17 -14.10 15.44
N LEU A 58 -8.45 -14.97 16.15
CA LEU A 58 -6.98 -15.00 16.13
C LEU A 58 -6.42 -15.38 14.75
N VAL A 59 -6.96 -16.43 14.12
CA VAL A 59 -6.58 -16.82 12.75
C VAL A 59 -6.85 -15.70 11.76
N LEU A 60 -8.01 -15.05 11.86
CA LEU A 60 -8.35 -13.91 11.00
C LEU A 60 -7.42 -12.71 11.21
N MET A 61 -7.00 -12.46 12.46
CA MET A 61 -6.05 -11.39 12.77
C MET A 61 -4.66 -11.67 12.17
N ILE A 62 -4.18 -12.92 12.28
CA ILE A 62 -2.90 -13.34 11.69
C ILE A 62 -2.97 -13.26 10.16
N GLN A 63 -4.04 -13.79 9.57
CA GLN A 63 -4.24 -13.77 8.13
C GLN A 63 -4.36 -12.34 7.58
N SER A 64 -5.02 -11.43 8.30
CA SER A 64 -5.15 -10.03 7.88
C SER A 64 -3.84 -9.26 7.97
N ALA A 65 -2.98 -9.56 8.95
CA ALA A 65 -1.63 -9.00 9.03
C ALA A 65 -0.72 -9.52 7.91
N GLN A 66 -0.79 -10.82 7.59
CA GLN A 66 -0.01 -11.43 6.50
C GLN A 66 -0.42 -10.95 5.10
N ASN A 67 -1.68 -10.56 4.92
CA ASN A 67 -2.17 -10.01 3.65
C ASN A 67 -1.64 -8.59 3.34
N GLY A 68 -0.75 -8.07 4.17
CA GLY A 68 -0.07 -6.80 3.99
C GLY A 68 -1.04 -5.65 4.18
N ILE A 69 -1.07 -5.07 5.39
CA ILE A 69 -1.77 -3.81 5.67
C ILE A 69 -1.05 -2.71 4.88
N THR A 70 -1.42 -2.62 3.61
CA THR A 70 -0.89 -1.69 2.64
C THR A 70 -2.01 -0.74 2.37
N ILE A 71 -1.90 0.47 2.95
CA ILE A 71 -2.88 1.51 2.71
C ILE A 71 -2.79 1.88 1.22
N LYS A 72 -3.84 1.50 0.48
CA LYS A 72 -3.95 1.71 -0.97
C LYS A 72 -4.79 2.96 -1.22
N ALA A 73 -4.23 3.99 -1.84
CA ALA A 73 -5.05 5.07 -2.39
C ALA A 73 -5.79 4.56 -3.63
N GLY A 74 -7.13 4.50 -3.53
CA GLY A 74 -8.02 4.11 -4.63
C GLY A 74 -7.80 2.70 -5.19
N GLY A 75 -7.16 1.80 -4.44
CA GLY A 75 -6.78 0.45 -4.92
C GLY A 75 -5.61 0.41 -5.92
N LEU A 76 -5.10 1.57 -6.33
CA LEU A 76 -4.13 1.72 -7.42
C LEU A 76 -2.69 1.80 -6.90
N ILE A 77 -2.46 2.56 -5.82
CA ILE A 77 -1.12 2.89 -5.33
C ILE A 77 -1.01 2.50 -3.86
N ILE A 78 -0.10 1.57 -3.57
CA ILE A 78 0.31 1.28 -2.19
C ILE A 78 1.15 2.46 -1.74
N ILE A 79 0.74 3.14 -0.67
CA ILE A 79 1.50 4.28 -0.16
C ILE A 79 2.50 3.74 0.87
N ASN A 80 3.73 3.53 0.40
CA ASN A 80 4.89 3.02 1.13
C ASN A 80 6.07 3.97 0.84
N ALA A 81 7.12 3.93 1.68
CA ALA A 81 8.34 4.71 1.53
C ALA A 81 9.03 4.35 0.21
N GLN A 82 8.94 3.09 -0.19
CA GLN A 82 9.38 2.60 -1.50
C GLN A 82 8.68 3.34 -2.65
N THR A 83 7.41 3.71 -2.49
CA THR A 83 6.65 4.45 -3.51
C THR A 83 7.17 5.88 -3.66
N VAL A 84 7.57 6.53 -2.56
CA VAL A 84 8.15 7.88 -2.60
C VAL A 84 9.47 7.87 -3.36
N LEU A 85 10.32 6.87 -3.11
CA LEU A 85 11.61 6.67 -3.79
C LEU A 85 11.44 6.33 -5.29
N ASN A 86 10.39 5.61 -5.64
CA ASN A 86 10.11 5.25 -7.03
C ASN A 86 9.48 6.40 -7.84
N VAL A 87 8.80 7.34 -7.17
CA VAL A 87 8.15 8.49 -7.82
C VAL A 87 9.11 9.66 -8.01
N SER A 88 10.16 9.79 -7.18
CA SER A 88 11.14 10.88 -7.34
C SER A 88 11.78 10.98 -8.73
N PRO A 89 12.22 9.89 -9.40
CA PRO A 89 12.78 9.99 -10.76
C PRO A 89 11.74 10.26 -11.86
N CYS A 90 10.45 9.96 -11.62
CA CYS A 90 9.40 10.18 -12.62
C CYS A 90 9.08 11.69 -12.83
N ILE A 91 9.32 12.52 -11.81
CA ILE A 91 9.02 13.95 -11.86
C ILE A 91 10.07 14.72 -12.68
N GLU A 92 11.33 14.26 -12.67
CA GLU A 92 12.41 14.86 -13.47
C GLU A 92 12.37 14.42 -14.95
N GLY A 93 11.82 13.23 -15.24
CA GLY A 93 11.88 12.63 -16.59
C GLY A 93 10.65 12.80 -17.47
N GLY A 94 9.52 13.34 -16.98
CA GLY A 94 8.26 13.38 -17.76
C GLY A 94 7.71 12.01 -18.15
N VAL A 95 8.29 10.93 -17.62
CA VAL A 95 7.82 9.56 -17.84
C VAL A 95 6.74 9.32 -16.79
N VAL A 96 5.48 9.21 -17.21
CA VAL A 96 4.43 8.58 -16.41
C VAL A 96 5.03 7.31 -15.83
N CYS A 97 5.18 7.24 -14.50
CA CYS A 97 5.86 6.12 -13.86
C CYS A 97 5.35 4.82 -14.49
N LYS A 98 6.23 3.99 -15.07
CA LYS A 98 5.85 2.66 -15.56
C LYS A 98 5.14 1.84 -14.48
N PHE A 99 5.43 2.16 -13.23
CA PHE A 99 4.75 1.70 -12.03
C PHE A 99 3.22 1.95 -12.02
N CYS A 100 2.76 3.09 -12.53
CA CYS A 100 1.33 3.41 -12.63
C CYS A 100 0.69 2.73 -13.84
N ASP A 101 1.37 2.69 -15.01
CA ASP A 101 0.86 2.06 -16.23
C ASP A 101 0.61 0.54 -16.06
N GLU A 102 1.53 -0.17 -15.42
CA GLU A 102 1.44 -1.62 -15.22
C GLU A 102 0.40 -2.01 -14.15
N LYS A 103 0.26 -1.20 -13.11
CA LYS A 103 -0.79 -1.36 -12.08
C LYS A 103 -2.17 -1.04 -12.63
N ILE A 104 -2.31 -0.01 -13.47
CA ILE A 104 -3.59 0.34 -14.14
C ILE A 104 -4.03 -0.80 -15.07
N LYS A 105 -3.14 -1.36 -15.89
CA LYS A 105 -3.45 -2.53 -16.75
C LYS A 105 -3.89 -3.74 -15.93
N THR A 106 -3.22 -4.02 -14.83
CA THR A 106 -3.57 -5.16 -13.95
C THR A 106 -4.90 -4.96 -13.22
N GLN A 107 -5.26 -3.72 -12.86
CA GLN A 107 -6.56 -3.40 -12.26
C GLN A 107 -7.70 -3.41 -13.28
N LEU A 108 -7.47 -2.92 -14.50
CA LEU A 108 -8.45 -3.06 -15.60
C LEU A 108 -8.78 -4.53 -15.86
N ILE A 109 -7.78 -5.42 -15.81
CA ILE A 109 -7.98 -6.87 -15.93
C ILE A 109 -8.78 -7.43 -14.74
N ARG A 110 -8.56 -6.96 -13.50
CA ARG A 110 -9.34 -7.40 -12.33
C ARG A 110 -10.80 -6.93 -12.39
N ILE A 111 -11.04 -5.67 -12.70
CA ILE A 111 -12.41 -5.12 -12.86
C ILE A 111 -13.15 -5.86 -14.00
N SER A 112 -12.44 -6.18 -15.09
CA SER A 112 -12.98 -7.02 -16.16
C SER A 112 -13.30 -8.44 -15.70
N LYS A 113 -12.55 -8.99 -14.73
CA LYS A 113 -12.79 -10.33 -14.17
C LYS A 113 -13.94 -10.35 -13.19
N ASP A 114 -14.11 -9.28 -12.41
CA ASP A 114 -15.23 -9.11 -11.47
C ASP A 114 -16.56 -8.91 -12.21
N SER A 115 -16.54 -8.30 -13.41
CA SER A 115 -17.70 -8.25 -14.31
C SER A 115 -18.05 -9.60 -14.97
N MET A 116 -17.12 -10.57 -14.93
CA MET A 116 -17.28 -11.91 -15.49
C MET A 116 -17.42 -12.99 -14.40
N VAL A 117 -17.88 -12.59 -13.21
CA VAL A 117 -18.58 -13.52 -12.31
C VAL A 117 -20.07 -13.26 -12.54
N PRO A 118 -20.75 -13.99 -13.44
CA PRO A 118 -22.19 -13.94 -13.50
C PRO A 118 -22.73 -14.36 -12.13
N GLN A 119 -23.71 -13.58 -11.67
CA GLN A 119 -24.68 -13.91 -10.62
C GLN A 119 -24.82 -15.43 -10.46
N LEU A 120 -24.20 -16.00 -9.42
CA LEU A 120 -24.55 -17.32 -8.93
C LEU A 120 -25.00 -17.16 -7.48
N LEU A 121 -26.21 -16.61 -7.36
CA LEU A 121 -27.19 -17.02 -6.36
C LEU A 121 -28.36 -17.64 -7.13
#